data_AF-A0AAU3I0M7-F1
#
_entry.id   AF-A0AAU3I0M7-F1
#
_cell.length_a   1.000
_cell.length_b   1.000
_cell.length_c   1.000
_cell.angle_alpha   90.00
_cell.angle_beta   90.00
_cell.angle_gamma   90.00
#
_symmetry.space_group_name_H-M   'P 1'
#
loop_
_entity.id
_entity.type
_entity.pdbx_description
1 polymer ?
#
loop_
_entity_poly.entity_id
_entity_poly.type
_entity_poly.pdbx_seq_one_letter_code
_entity_poly.pdbx_strand_id
1 'polypeptide(L)'
;MVGVVLGAPFMLIGLLLGLLATGAEVLQALLATKEERDAARSERQAAELRDRAVTEHGLDKTFDGDWNGAAGQLLLRWYGHSSHHQRLVALTEGRTVLAAPPKRVSIRRESLVQVVAEISAEDAVLEDPLLGEHASDRLRVRFADGSWLTLITEERRSELHMHVMRRPRTDGADTAAG
;
A
#
# COMPACT_ATOMS: atom_id res chain seq x y z
N MET A 1 -42.43 14.78 19.99
CA MET A 1 -41.99 15.12 18.62
C MET A 1 -41.15 16.39 18.65
N VAL A 2 -39.85 16.30 18.98
CA VAL A 2 -38.94 17.48 19.12
C VAL A 2 -37.66 17.33 18.29
N GLY A 3 -37.46 16.19 17.61
CA GLY A 3 -36.24 15.92 16.84
C GLY A 3 -36.17 16.55 15.44
N VAL A 4 -37.28 17.08 14.91
CA VAL A 4 -37.33 17.56 13.50
C VAL A 4 -37.04 19.05 13.39
N VAL A 5 -37.28 19.85 14.44
CA VAL A 5 -37.18 21.32 14.36
C VAL A 5 -35.73 21.83 14.51
N LEU A 6 -34.83 21.05 15.13
CA LEU A 6 -33.42 21.42 15.23
C LEU A 6 -32.54 20.99 14.04
N GLY A 7 -32.98 20.07 13.16
CA GLY A 7 -32.17 19.59 12.04
C GLY A 7 -32.12 20.54 10.84
N ALA A 8 -33.20 21.31 10.62
CA ALA A 8 -33.35 22.21 9.49
C ALA A 8 -32.29 23.32 9.40
N PRO A 9 -31.94 24.06 10.48
CA PRO A 9 -30.90 25.08 10.40
C PRO A 9 -29.51 24.47 10.16
N PHE A 10 -29.21 23.30 10.74
CA PHE A 10 -27.92 22.64 10.53
C PHE A 10 -27.75 22.07 9.11
N MET A 11 -28.83 21.61 8.47
CA MET A 11 -28.79 21.25 7.05
C MET A 11 -28.53 22.46 6.15
N LEU A 12 -29.16 23.60 6.47
CA LEU A 12 -28.95 24.85 5.72
C LEU A 12 -27.51 25.36 5.86
N ILE A 13 -26.93 25.26 7.06
CA ILE A 13 -25.53 25.57 7.32
C ILE A 13 -24.61 24.59 6.59
N GLY A 14 -24.88 23.29 6.65
CA GLY A 14 -24.10 22.27 5.95
C GLY A 14 -24.11 22.45 4.43
N LEU A 15 -25.26 22.81 3.86
CA LEU A 15 -25.41 23.11 2.44
C LEU A 15 -24.65 24.38 2.05
N LEU A 16 -24.71 25.43 2.87
CA LEU A 16 -23.96 26.67 2.66
C LEU A 16 -22.44 26.44 2.74
N LEU A 17 -21.97 25.67 3.73
CA LEU A 17 -20.56 25.33 3.90
C LEU A 17 -20.06 24.45 2.75
N GLY A 18 -20.87 23.49 2.29
CA GLY A 18 -20.57 22.71 1.10
C GLY A 18 -20.41 23.60 -0.14
N LEU A 19 -21.35 24.53 -0.35
CA LEU A 19 -21.33 25.45 -1.49
C LEU A 19 -20.13 26.41 -1.44
N LEU A 20 -19.75 26.88 -0.24
CA LEU A 20 -18.55 27.70 -0.02
C LEU A 20 -17.26 26.93 -0.31
N ALA A 21 -17.19 25.65 0.10
CA ALA A 21 -16.03 24.80 -0.17
C ALA A 21 -15.86 24.57 -1.69
N THR A 22 -16.94 24.26 -2.40
CA THR A 22 -16.91 24.08 -3.86
C THR A 22 -16.57 25.38 -4.58
N GLY A 23 -17.10 26.52 -4.10
CA GLY A 23 -16.79 27.85 -4.63
C GLY A 23 -15.32 28.22 -4.45
N ALA A 24 -14.72 27.88 -3.31
CA ALA A 24 -13.30 28.12 -3.04
C ALA A 24 -12.39 27.32 -3.97
N GLU A 25 -12.70 26.05 -4.25
CA GLU A 25 -11.94 25.23 -5.21
C GLU A 25 -12.02 25.79 -6.63
N VAL A 26 -13.18 26.26 -7.07
CA VAL A 26 -13.37 26.89 -8.39
C VAL A 26 -12.63 28.23 -8.48
N LEU A 27 -12.68 29.05 -7.43
CA LEU A 27 -11.93 30.31 -7.37
C LEU A 27 -10.42 30.06 -7.36
N GLN A 28 -9.93 29.08 -6.60
CA GLN A 28 -8.53 28.66 -6.62
C GLN A 28 -8.13 28.15 -8.00
N ALA A 29 -8.97 27.34 -8.65
CA ALA A 29 -8.71 26.87 -10.01
C ALA A 29 -8.69 28.00 -11.05
N LEU A 30 -9.47 29.07 -10.86
CA LEU A 30 -9.50 30.27 -11.72
C LEU A 30 -8.33 31.23 -11.46
N LEU A 31 -7.94 31.37 -10.19
CA LEU A 31 -6.81 32.21 -9.74
C LEU A 31 -5.46 31.51 -9.88
N ALA A 32 -5.45 30.18 -10.05
CA ALA A 32 -4.24 29.40 -10.27
C ALA A 32 -3.49 29.97 -11.46
N THR A 33 -2.23 30.30 -11.21
CA THR A 33 -1.31 30.76 -12.24
C THR A 33 -1.12 29.65 -13.28
N LYS A 34 -0.69 30.03 -14.49
CA LYS A 34 -0.44 29.05 -15.56
C LYS A 34 0.55 27.97 -15.10
N GLU A 35 1.56 28.35 -14.32
CA GLU A 35 2.56 27.44 -13.74
C GLU A 35 1.94 26.44 -12.75
N GLU A 36 1.06 26.89 -11.85
CA GLU A 36 0.36 25.99 -10.92
C GLU A 36 -0.56 25.01 -11.64
N ARG A 37 -1.25 25.44 -12.71
CA ARG A 37 -2.07 24.56 -13.55
C ARG A 37 -1.23 23.55 -14.34
N ASP A 38 -0.06 23.95 -14.81
CA ASP A 38 0.86 23.08 -15.53
C ASP A 38 1.50 22.05 -14.60
N ALA A 39 1.91 22.47 -13.40
CA ALA A 39 2.37 21.59 -12.34
C ALA A 39 1.29 20.57 -11.92
N ALA A 40 0.06 21.03 -11.68
CA ALA A 40 -1.06 20.15 -11.33
C ALA A 40 -1.40 19.14 -12.45
N ARG A 41 -1.29 19.55 -13.72
CA ARG A 41 -1.47 18.63 -14.86
C ARG A 41 -0.36 17.59 -14.93
N SER A 42 0.90 18.02 -14.75
CA SER A 42 2.05 17.10 -14.73
C SER A 42 1.94 16.10 -13.58
N GLU A 43 1.52 16.54 -12.39
CA GLU A 43 1.31 15.66 -11.24
C GLU A 43 0.19 14.64 -11.49
N ARG A 44 -0.93 15.06 -12.10
CA ARG A 44 -2.02 14.16 -12.48
C ARG A 44 -1.57 13.12 -13.51
N GLN A 45 -0.84 13.52 -14.54
CA GLN A 45 -0.29 12.59 -15.53
C GLN A 45 0.69 11.60 -14.89
N ALA A 46 1.57 12.06 -13.99
CA ALA A 46 2.48 11.19 -13.26
C ALA A 46 1.72 10.21 -12.35
N ALA A 47 0.60 10.64 -11.76
CA ALA A 47 -0.27 9.77 -10.98
C ALA A 47 -0.97 8.72 -11.83
N GLU A 48 -1.50 9.08 -12.99
CA GLU A 48 -2.14 8.16 -13.94
C GLU A 48 -1.15 7.11 -14.46
N LEU A 49 0.08 7.50 -14.81
CA LEU A 49 1.13 6.58 -15.23
C LEU A 49 1.49 5.58 -14.13
N ARG A 50 1.62 6.06 -12.89
CA ARG A 50 1.89 5.19 -11.74
C ARG A 50 0.74 4.21 -11.49
N ASP A 51 -0.51 4.68 -11.51
CA ASP A 51 -1.68 3.83 -11.26
C ASP A 51 -1.85 2.77 -12.36
N ARG A 52 -1.50 3.13 -13.60
CA ARG A 52 -1.41 2.18 -14.70
C ARG A 52 -0.32 1.15 -14.45
N ALA A 53 0.89 1.55 -14.07
CA ALA A 53 1.98 0.62 -13.76
C ALA A 53 1.62 -0.33 -12.61
N VAL A 54 0.98 0.18 -11.54
CA VAL A 54 0.43 -0.64 -10.45
C VAL A 54 -0.48 -1.74 -10.99
N THR A 55 -1.38 -1.40 -11.91
CA THR A 55 -2.34 -2.34 -12.50
C THR A 55 -1.67 -3.33 -13.45
N GLU A 56 -0.73 -2.86 -14.29
CA GLU A 56 0.03 -3.69 -15.23
C GLU A 56 0.87 -4.74 -14.49
N HIS A 57 1.46 -4.36 -13.36
CA HIS A 57 2.14 -5.32 -12.50
C HIS A 57 1.17 -6.16 -11.64
N GLY A 58 -0.13 -5.85 -11.57
CA GLY A 58 -1.09 -6.57 -10.74
C GLY A 58 -0.99 -6.27 -9.23
N LEU A 59 -0.34 -5.15 -8.87
CA LEU A 59 -0.18 -4.68 -7.49
C LEU A 59 -1.46 -4.02 -6.94
N ASP A 60 -2.48 -3.84 -7.79
CA ASP A 60 -3.84 -3.46 -7.38
C ASP A 60 -4.55 -4.59 -6.60
N LYS A 61 -4.08 -5.83 -6.75
CA LYS A 61 -4.58 -7.01 -6.03
C LYS A 61 -3.72 -7.33 -4.81
N THR A 62 -4.35 -7.86 -3.77
CA THR A 62 -3.67 -8.27 -2.54
C THR A 62 -2.83 -9.53 -2.73
N PHE A 63 -3.25 -10.46 -3.60
CA PHE A 63 -2.56 -11.72 -3.89
C PHE A 63 -3.02 -12.30 -5.24
N ASP A 64 -2.36 -13.35 -5.69
CA ASP A 64 -2.59 -14.05 -6.95
C ASP A 64 -3.98 -14.72 -7.13
N GLY A 65 -4.69 -14.98 -6.03
CA GLY A 65 -5.99 -15.65 -6.03
C GLY A 65 -5.94 -17.16 -5.76
N ASP A 66 -4.75 -17.76 -5.62
CA ASP A 66 -4.61 -19.19 -5.30
C ASP A 66 -4.51 -19.41 -3.78
N TRP A 67 -5.55 -20.02 -3.22
CA TRP A 67 -5.60 -20.34 -1.80
C TRP A 67 -4.74 -21.55 -1.40
N ASN A 68 -4.35 -22.40 -2.37
CA ASN A 68 -3.52 -23.58 -2.09
C ASN A 68 -2.02 -23.25 -2.09
N GLY A 69 -1.62 -22.16 -2.76
CA GLY A 69 -0.24 -21.66 -2.76
C GLY A 69 0.19 -21.07 -1.42
N ALA A 70 1.49 -20.89 -1.24
CA ALA A 70 2.11 -20.37 -0.03
C ALA A 70 1.57 -18.99 0.36
N ALA A 71 1.36 -18.10 -0.63
CA ALA A 71 0.75 -16.79 -0.40
C ALA A 71 -0.67 -16.90 0.19
N GLY A 72 -1.52 -17.74 -0.40
CA GLY A 72 -2.87 -18.00 0.07
C GLY A 72 -2.91 -18.62 1.47
N GLN A 73 -2.09 -19.64 1.72
CA GLN A 73 -1.98 -20.30 3.02
C GLN A 73 -1.46 -19.36 4.11
N LEU A 74 -0.50 -18.50 3.78
CA LEU A 74 -0.03 -17.45 4.67
C LEU A 74 -1.15 -16.47 5.00
N LEU A 75 -1.91 -16.01 4.00
CA LEU A 75 -3.05 -15.12 4.24
C LEU A 75 -4.11 -15.76 5.14
N LEU A 76 -4.43 -17.03 4.94
CA LEU A 76 -5.37 -17.77 5.80
C LEU A 76 -4.86 -17.85 7.25
N ARG A 77 -3.59 -18.22 7.45
CA ARG A 77 -2.95 -18.20 8.76
C ARG A 77 -3.02 -16.81 9.39
N TRP A 78 -2.79 -15.79 8.57
CA TRP A 78 -2.79 -14.41 9.01
C TRP A 78 -4.16 -13.92 9.46
N TYR A 79 -5.19 -14.10 8.64
CA TYR A 79 -6.56 -13.72 8.99
C TYR A 79 -7.13 -14.55 10.15
N GLY A 80 -6.69 -15.81 10.30
CA GLY A 80 -7.00 -16.63 11.47
C GLY A 80 -6.37 -16.11 12.76
N HIS A 81 -5.18 -15.50 12.67
CA HIS A 81 -4.43 -15.01 13.83
C HIS A 81 -4.78 -13.57 14.24
N SER A 82 -5.11 -12.69 13.29
CA SER A 82 -5.37 -11.28 13.56
C SER A 82 -6.47 -10.68 12.68
N SER A 83 -7.43 -10.00 13.33
CA SER A 83 -8.43 -9.16 12.66
C SER A 83 -7.99 -7.69 12.49
N HIS A 84 -6.73 -7.37 12.83
CA HIS A 84 -6.18 -6.03 12.66
C HIS A 84 -5.71 -5.81 11.20
N HIS A 85 -5.96 -4.59 10.71
CA HIS A 85 -5.67 -4.21 9.32
C HIS A 85 -4.23 -3.72 9.15
N GLN A 86 -3.70 -2.93 10.09
CA GLN A 86 -2.27 -2.58 10.12
C GLN A 86 -1.45 -3.71 10.73
N ARG A 87 -0.29 -3.94 10.13
CA ARG A 87 0.58 -5.08 10.37
C ARG A 87 2.02 -4.63 10.23
N LEU A 88 2.92 -5.26 10.99
CA LEU A 88 4.35 -5.01 10.88
C LEU A 88 4.99 -6.07 10.00
N VAL A 89 5.85 -5.62 9.10
CA VAL A 89 6.74 -6.46 8.32
C VAL A 89 8.15 -6.02 8.63
N ALA A 90 8.98 -6.94 9.10
CA ALA A 90 10.38 -6.69 9.41
C ALA A 90 11.26 -7.60 8.56
N LEU A 91 12.36 -7.04 8.06
CA LEU A 91 13.41 -7.81 7.42
C LEU A 91 14.54 -8.01 8.43
N THR A 92 14.96 -9.26 8.56
CA THR A 92 16.08 -9.68 9.40
C THR A 92 17.11 -10.40 8.52
N GLU A 93 18.23 -10.85 9.09
CA GLU A 93 19.28 -11.56 8.34
C GLU A 93 18.72 -12.83 7.67
N GLY A 94 18.37 -12.71 6.38
CA GLY A 94 17.84 -13.80 5.57
C GLY A 94 16.39 -14.19 5.86
N ARG A 95 15.61 -13.41 6.62
CA ARG A 95 14.19 -13.73 6.88
C ARG A 95 13.28 -12.51 6.81
N THR A 96 12.06 -12.75 6.34
CA THR A 96 10.93 -11.82 6.42
C THR A 96 10.03 -12.24 7.58
N VAL A 97 9.86 -11.36 8.55
CA VAL A 97 9.02 -11.58 9.73
C VAL A 97 7.74 -10.77 9.57
N LEU A 98 6.60 -11.45 9.69
CA LEU A 98 5.27 -10.87 9.62
C LEU A 98 4.65 -10.92 11.01
N ALA A 99 4.26 -9.76 11.52
CA ALA A 99 3.82 -9.63 12.88
C ALA A 99 2.55 -8.77 12.97
N ALA A 100 1.60 -9.20 13.81
CA ALA A 100 0.35 -8.49 14.01
C ALA A 100 -0.17 -8.68 15.45
N PRO A 101 -0.93 -7.73 16.00
CA PRO A 101 -1.64 -7.95 17.25
C PRO A 101 -2.72 -9.03 17.07
N PRO A 102 -2.94 -9.96 18.02
CA PRO A 102 -3.91 -11.06 17.85
C PRO A 102 -5.37 -10.59 17.80
N LYS A 103 -5.65 -9.37 18.29
CA LYS A 103 -6.97 -8.74 18.26
C LYS A 103 -6.83 -7.29 17.84
N ARG A 104 -7.94 -6.70 17.38
CA ARG A 104 -7.95 -5.30 16.98
C ARG A 104 -7.68 -4.39 18.19
N VAL A 105 -6.61 -3.59 18.13
CA VAL A 105 -6.18 -2.70 19.21
C VAL A 105 -5.93 -1.28 18.68
N SER A 106 -6.36 -0.28 19.42
CA SER A 106 -6.16 1.14 19.05
C SER A 106 -4.97 1.79 19.78
N ILE A 107 -4.58 1.29 20.95
CA ILE A 107 -3.53 1.85 21.84
C ILE A 107 -2.43 0.81 22.06
N ARG A 108 -1.16 1.25 22.15
CA ARG A 108 0.01 0.39 22.45
C ARG A 108 0.16 -0.82 21.51
N ARG A 109 -0.24 -0.64 20.25
CA ARG A 109 -0.29 -1.70 19.22
C ARG A 109 1.04 -2.43 19.10
N GLU A 110 2.11 -1.64 19.07
CA GLU A 110 3.52 -2.04 18.92
C GLU A 110 3.97 -3.02 20.01
N SER A 111 3.50 -2.84 21.25
CA SER A 111 3.82 -3.73 22.38
C SER A 111 3.00 -5.01 22.44
N LEU A 112 1.95 -5.11 21.61
CA LEU A 112 1.01 -6.24 21.58
C LEU A 112 1.16 -7.08 20.30
N VAL A 113 2.13 -6.73 19.45
CA VAL A 113 2.38 -7.44 18.19
C VAL A 113 2.99 -8.81 18.50
N GLN A 114 2.49 -9.84 17.83
CA GLN A 114 3.03 -11.18 17.89
C GLN A 114 3.45 -11.62 16.48
N VAL A 115 4.48 -12.46 16.40
CA VAL A 115 4.93 -13.03 15.13
C VAL A 115 3.88 -14.02 14.65
N VAL A 116 3.39 -13.79 13.43
CA VAL A 116 2.41 -14.64 12.74
C VAL A 116 3.13 -15.65 11.83
N ALA A 117 4.20 -15.20 11.19
CA ALA A 117 5.02 -16.02 10.32
C ALA A 117 6.44 -15.47 10.23
N GLU A 118 7.39 -16.40 10.13
CA GLU A 118 8.74 -16.14 9.67
C GLU A 118 8.94 -16.89 8.36
N ILE A 119 9.47 -16.19 7.36
CA ILE A 119 9.67 -16.75 6.02
C ILE A 119 11.16 -16.59 5.68
N SER A 120 11.81 -17.69 5.33
CA SER A 120 13.21 -17.66 4.88
C SER A 120 13.31 -16.93 3.54
N ALA A 121 14.44 -16.29 3.28
CA ALA A 121 14.75 -15.70 1.98
C ALA A 121 14.79 -16.74 0.84
N GLU A 122 14.96 -18.02 1.18
CA GLU A 122 14.84 -19.14 0.23
C GLU A 122 13.38 -19.43 -0.15
N ASP A 123 12.45 -19.25 0.80
CA ASP A 123 11.03 -19.55 0.62
C ASP A 123 10.25 -18.38 0.01
N ALA A 124 10.70 -17.15 0.27
CA ALA A 124 10.13 -15.97 -0.35
C ALA A 124 11.09 -14.79 -0.45
N VAL A 125 10.95 -14.04 -1.53
CA VAL A 125 11.73 -12.85 -1.83
C VAL A 125 10.81 -11.62 -1.83
N LEU A 126 11.23 -10.59 -1.09
CA LEU A 126 10.65 -9.26 -1.19
C LEU A 126 11.23 -8.52 -2.41
N GLU A 127 10.35 -8.04 -3.26
CA GLU A 127 10.63 -7.36 -4.53
C GLU A 127 9.87 -6.03 -4.58
N ASP A 128 10.42 -5.07 -5.32
CA ASP A 128 9.76 -3.83 -5.70
C ASP A 128 9.58 -3.84 -7.22
N PRO A 129 8.40 -4.25 -7.73
CA PRO A 129 8.18 -4.32 -9.18
C PRO A 129 8.17 -2.97 -9.88
N LEU A 130 8.04 -1.86 -9.13
CA LEU A 130 8.03 -0.51 -9.68
C LEU A 130 9.37 0.21 -9.49
N LEU A 131 10.38 -0.53 -9.03
CA LEU A 131 11.71 -0.01 -8.74
C LEU A 131 12.34 0.63 -9.98
N GLY A 132 12.60 1.94 -9.88
CA GLY A 132 13.22 2.72 -10.95
C GLY A 132 12.23 3.30 -11.96
N GLU A 133 10.95 2.93 -11.90
CA GLU A 133 9.89 3.49 -12.75
C GLU A 133 9.07 4.54 -11.98
N HIS A 134 8.51 4.14 -10.83
CA HIS A 134 7.64 4.99 -10.03
C HIS A 134 7.83 4.73 -8.53
N ALA A 135 7.90 5.78 -7.72
CA ALA A 135 7.81 5.64 -6.27
C ALA A 135 6.42 5.15 -5.88
N SER A 136 6.35 4.07 -5.10
CA SER A 136 5.12 3.36 -4.75
C SER A 136 5.15 2.97 -3.28
N ASP A 137 3.99 2.90 -2.65
CA ASP A 137 3.82 2.28 -1.34
C ASP A 137 3.70 0.76 -1.40
N ARG A 138 3.68 0.19 -2.62
CA ARG A 138 3.44 -1.23 -2.86
C ARG A 138 4.71 -2.02 -3.13
N LEU A 139 4.87 -3.11 -2.40
CA LEU A 139 5.89 -4.13 -2.58
C LEU A 139 5.25 -5.49 -2.86
N ARG A 140 6.03 -6.43 -3.41
CA ARG A 140 5.60 -7.81 -3.63
C ARG A 140 6.45 -8.76 -2.81
N VAL A 141 5.80 -9.71 -2.13
CA VAL A 141 6.47 -10.91 -1.65
C VAL A 141 6.14 -12.04 -2.62
N ARG A 142 7.16 -12.56 -3.28
CA ARG A 142 7.07 -13.69 -4.20
C ARG A 142 7.62 -14.94 -3.52
N PHE A 143 6.81 -15.99 -3.47
CA PHE A 143 7.18 -17.27 -2.86
C PHE A 143 7.88 -18.18 -3.86
N ALA A 144 8.59 -19.18 -3.36
CA ALA A 144 9.32 -20.16 -4.16
C ALA A 144 8.40 -20.99 -5.08
N ASP A 145 7.14 -21.21 -4.69
CA ASP A 145 6.12 -21.87 -5.51
C ASP A 145 5.52 -20.98 -6.61
N GLY A 146 6.01 -19.74 -6.74
CA GLY A 146 5.53 -18.76 -7.72
C GLY A 146 4.31 -17.97 -7.25
N SER A 147 3.71 -18.34 -6.13
CA SER A 147 2.61 -17.55 -5.53
C SER A 147 3.12 -16.20 -5.05
N TRP A 148 2.23 -15.21 -4.92
CA TRP A 148 2.64 -13.88 -4.49
C TRP A 148 1.56 -13.12 -3.72
N LEU A 149 2.02 -12.17 -2.90
CA LEU A 149 1.18 -11.20 -2.21
C LEU A 149 1.75 -9.79 -2.32
N THR A 150 0.85 -8.81 -2.31
CA THR A 150 1.18 -7.39 -2.28
C THR A 150 1.19 -6.89 -0.85
N LEU A 151 2.25 -6.18 -0.48
CA LEU A 151 2.35 -5.43 0.76
C LEU A 151 2.15 -3.94 0.46
N ILE A 152 1.28 -3.30 1.22
CA ILE A 152 1.10 -1.84 1.18
C ILE A 152 1.74 -1.28 2.44
N THR A 153 2.73 -0.43 2.25
CA THR A 153 3.46 0.24 3.33
C THR A 153 2.83 1.61 3.62
N GLU A 154 3.02 2.15 4.82
CA GLU A 154 2.43 3.47 5.16
C GLU A 154 3.06 4.62 4.38
N GLU A 155 4.33 4.45 3.96
CA GLU A 155 5.09 5.44 3.23
C GLU A 155 5.49 4.93 1.86
N ARG A 156 5.42 5.79 0.83
CA ARG A 156 5.85 5.47 -0.56
C ARG A 156 7.34 5.13 -0.70
N ARG A 157 8.14 5.30 0.34
CA ARG A 157 9.56 4.96 0.33
C ARG A 157 10.03 4.52 1.71
N SER A 158 9.39 3.47 2.21
CA SER A 158 9.72 2.86 3.49
C SER A 158 11.12 2.21 3.49
N GLU A 159 11.63 1.87 4.67
CA GLU A 159 12.88 1.13 4.86
C GLU A 159 12.92 -0.19 4.07
N LEU A 160 11.77 -0.82 3.83
CA LEU A 160 11.66 -2.01 3.00
C LEU A 160 12.05 -1.74 1.54
N HIS A 161 11.62 -0.60 0.98
CA HIS A 161 12.02 -0.18 -0.37
C HIS A 161 13.52 0.10 -0.41
N MET A 162 14.05 0.79 0.61
CA MET A 162 15.47 1.10 0.70
C MET A 162 16.33 -0.17 0.79
N HIS A 163 15.85 -1.19 1.51
CA HIS A 163 16.50 -2.49 1.57
C HIS A 163 16.51 -3.19 0.20
N VAL A 164 15.37 -3.23 -0.49
CA VAL A 164 15.27 -3.81 -1.84
C VAL A 164 16.20 -3.08 -2.82
N MET A 165 16.27 -1.75 -2.75
CA MET A 165 17.18 -0.91 -3.56
C MET A 165 18.66 -1.21 -3.32
N ARG A 166 19.05 -1.59 -2.10
CA ARG A 166 20.45 -1.86 -1.72
C ARG A 166 20.91 -3.27 -2.04
N ARG A 167 19.99 -4.20 -2.37
CA ARG A 167 20.38 -5.55 -2.74
C ARG A 167 21.17 -5.51 -4.06
N PRO A 168 22.35 -6.13 -4.14
CA PRO A 168 23.02 -6.31 -5.42
C PRO A 168 22.07 -7.08 -6.33
N ARG A 169 21.84 -6.57 -7.54
CA ARG A 169 21.03 -7.19 -8.59
C ARG A 169 21.70 -8.50 -9.02
N THR A 170 21.56 -9.52 -8.18
CA THR A 170 22.11 -10.85 -8.41
C THR A 170 21.00 -11.61 -9.11
N ASP A 171 20.83 -11.33 -10.40
CA ASP A 171 20.14 -12.19 -11.38
C ASP A 171 20.26 -11.52 -12.76
N GLY A 172 21.28 -11.94 -13.49
CA GLY A 172 21.59 -11.47 -14.84
C GLY A 172 22.86 -12.09 -15.44
N ALA A 173 23.31 -13.24 -14.95
CA ALA A 173 24.49 -13.93 -15.47
C ALA A 173 24.41 -15.44 -15.20
N ASP A 174 23.54 -16.14 -15.92
CA ASP A 174 23.82 -17.52 -16.38
C ASP A 174 22.70 -18.03 -17.29
N THR A 175 22.63 -17.50 -18.51
CA THR A 175 22.02 -18.22 -19.65
C THR A 175 22.51 -17.62 -20.97
N ALA A 176 23.83 -17.65 -21.19
CA ALA A 176 24.42 -17.40 -22.50
C ALA A 176 25.77 -18.13 -22.61
N ALA A 177 25.73 -19.47 -22.50
CA ALA A 177 26.81 -20.34 -22.95
C ALA A 177 26.22 -21.73 -23.23
N GLY A 178 25.67 -21.88 -24.43
CA GLY A 178 25.41 -23.14 -25.11
C GLY A 178 25.96 -23.01 -26.53
#